data_AF-A0A8R1DI90-F1
#
_entry.id   AF-A0A8R1DI90-F1
#
_cell.length_a   1.000
_cell.length_b   1.000
_cell.length_c   1.000
_cell.angle_alpha   90.00
_cell.angle_beta   90.00
_cell.angle_gamma   90.00
#
_symmetry.space_group_name_H-M   'P 1'
#
loop_
_entity.id
_entity.type
_entity.pdbx_description
1 polymer ?
#
loop_
_entity_poly.entity_id
_entity_poly.type
_entity_poly.pdbx_seq_one_letter_code
_entity_poly.pdbx_strand_id
1 'polypeptide(L)'
;MNSKIALLAIFLALLSVCFAQKKEDIFSRAVGPCIADKCQSKHTCYYGQCVPEGIAPAMPALDKNDAIGPCLNSMCPGNAFCHQGNCYNN
;
A
#
# COMPACT_ATOMS: atom_id res chain seq x y z
N MET A 1 -27.37 28.42 0.75
CA MET A 1 -26.46 27.26 0.94
C MET A 1 -26.85 26.59 2.24
N ASN A 2 -27.41 25.37 2.20
CA ASN A 2 -28.04 24.75 3.36
C ASN A 2 -27.00 24.38 4.43
N SER A 3 -27.18 24.83 5.67
CA SER A 3 -26.29 24.55 6.82
C SER A 3 -25.99 23.05 6.98
N LYS A 4 -26.96 22.18 6.66
CA LYS A 4 -26.81 20.72 6.64
C LYS A 4 -25.79 20.22 5.61
N ILE A 5 -25.71 20.87 4.43
CA ILE A 5 -24.76 20.53 3.37
C ILE A 5 -23.34 20.94 3.77
N ALA A 6 -23.19 22.08 4.45
CA ALA A 6 -21.89 22.54 4.97
C ALA A 6 -21.34 21.59 6.05
N LEU A 7 -22.18 21.16 7.00
CA LEU A 7 -21.80 20.19 8.02
C LEU A 7 -21.39 18.83 7.43
N LEU A 8 -22.14 18.34 6.43
CA LEU A 8 -21.81 17.10 5.72
C LEU A 8 -20.48 17.19 4.97
N ALA A 9 -20.21 18.31 4.31
CA ALA A 9 -18.96 18.54 3.60
C ALA A 9 -17.76 18.58 4.56
N ILE A 10 -17.90 19.22 5.73
CA ILE A 10 -16.86 19.25 6.77
C ILE A 10 -16.61 17.84 7.32
N PHE A 11 -17.66 17.06 7.58
CA PHE A 11 -17.52 15.69 8.07
C PHE A 11 -16.80 14.78 7.07
N LEU A 12 -17.14 14.88 5.77
CA LEU A 12 -16.47 14.14 4.70
C LEU A 12 -15.00 14.55 4.54
N ALA A 13 -14.68 15.84 4.70
CA ALA A 13 -13.31 16.33 4.66
C ALA A 13 -12.49 15.84 5.87
N LEU A 14 -13.06 15.78 7.07
CA LEU A 14 -12.39 15.23 8.24
C LEU A 14 -12.12 13.73 8.10
N LEU A 15 -13.08 12.98 7.55
CA LEU A 15 -12.90 11.55 7.27
C LEU A 15 -11.76 11.31 6.27
N SER A 16 -11.71 12.06 5.15
CA SER A 16 -10.67 11.87 4.12
C SER A 16 -9.26 12.14 4.64
N VAL A 17 -9.09 13.15 5.51
CA VAL A 17 -7.80 13.46 6.16
C VAL A 17 -7.34 12.32 7.07
N CYS A 18 -8.24 11.72 7.86
CA CYS A 18 -7.90 10.61 8.75
C CYS A 18 -7.40 9.37 7.99
N PHE A 19 -7.98 9.06 6.83
CA PHE A 19 -7.54 7.92 6.01
C PHE A 19 -6.16 8.14 5.39
N ALA A 20 -5.84 9.37 4.98
CA ALA A 20 -4.53 9.71 4.42
C ALA A 20 -3.41 9.56 5.46
N GLN A 21 -3.62 10.03 6.69
CA GLN A 21 -2.62 9.94 7.77
C GLN A 21 -2.23 8.49 8.10
N LYS A 22 -3.17 7.55 8.00
CA LYS A 22 -2.90 6.14 8.32
C LYS A 22 -1.99 5.46 7.28
N LYS A 23 -2.05 5.86 6.01
CA LYS A 23 -1.22 5.26 4.94
C LYS A 23 0.25 5.67 5.08
N GLU A 24 0.50 6.94 5.37
CA GLU A 24 1.85 7.50 5.58
C GLU A 24 2.60 6.80 6.73
N ASP A 25 1.89 6.50 7.83
CA ASP A 25 2.49 5.89 9.03
C ASP A 25 2.85 4.40 8.86
N ILE A 26 2.28 3.70 7.88
CA ILE A 26 2.65 2.31 7.58
C ILE A 26 3.98 2.28 6.83
N PHE A 27 4.09 3.08 5.76
CA PHE A 27 5.31 3.11 4.95
C PHE A 27 6.48 3.82 5.65
N SER A 28 6.22 4.72 6.59
CA SER A 28 7.26 5.29 7.47
C SER A 28 7.94 4.23 8.35
N ARG A 29 7.25 3.13 8.65
CA ARG A 29 7.79 1.98 9.39
C ARG A 29 8.34 0.88 8.49
N ALA A 30 8.47 1.11 7.18
CA ALA A 30 9.06 0.15 6.28
C ALA A 30 10.54 -0.06 6.61
N VAL A 31 10.96 -1.32 6.69
CA VAL A 31 12.35 -1.71 7.01
C VAL A 31 13.18 -2.06 5.78
N GLY A 32 12.54 -2.13 4.60
CA GLY A 32 13.19 -2.43 3.33
C GLY A 32 12.22 -3.03 2.31
N PRO A 33 12.70 -3.32 1.08
CA PRO A 33 11.88 -3.94 0.05
C PRO A 33 11.60 -5.42 0.34
N CYS A 34 10.51 -5.95 -0.19
CA CYS A 34 10.27 -7.39 -0.22
C CYS A 34 11.21 -8.06 -1.21
N ILE A 35 11.74 -9.21 -0.84
CA ILE A 35 12.56 -10.04 -1.73
C ILE A 35 11.83 -11.38 -1.91
N ALA A 36 11.42 -11.68 -3.14
CA ALA A 36 10.65 -12.87 -3.51
C ALA A 36 9.37 -13.04 -2.67
N ASP A 37 8.60 -11.95 -2.49
CA ASP A 37 7.39 -11.90 -1.65
C ASP A 37 7.64 -12.27 -0.17
N LYS A 38 8.89 -12.17 0.29
CA LYS A 38 9.28 -12.49 1.67
C LYS A 38 9.92 -11.30 2.36
N CYS A 39 9.73 -11.30 3.67
CA CYS A 39 10.30 -10.33 4.60
C CYS A 39 10.94 -11.04 5.79
N GLN A 40 11.66 -10.28 6.62
CA GLN A 40 12.19 -10.78 7.88
C GLN A 40 11.06 -11.22 8.82
N SER A 41 11.41 -12.00 9.85
CA SER A 41 10.43 -12.42 10.86
C SER A 41 9.68 -11.21 11.45
N LYS A 42 8.37 -11.36 11.70
CA LYS A 42 7.47 -10.31 12.22
C LYS A 42 7.20 -9.16 11.27
N HIS A 43 7.49 -9.32 9.98
CA HIS A 43 7.20 -8.35 8.94
C HIS A 43 6.42 -9.01 7.81
N THR A 44 5.47 -8.26 7.26
CA THR A 44 4.67 -8.68 6.10
C THR A 44 5.02 -7.82 4.89
N CYS A 45 4.89 -8.42 3.70
CA CYS A 45 5.07 -7.69 2.46
C CYS A 45 3.80 -6.90 2.13
N TYR A 46 3.92 -5.57 2.06
CA TYR A 46 2.83 -4.65 1.74
C TYR A 46 3.29 -3.67 0.66
N TYR A 47 2.67 -3.73 -0.53
CA TYR A 47 3.09 -2.96 -1.72
C TYR A 47 4.60 -3.03 -2.01
N GLY A 48 5.20 -4.23 -1.91
CA GLY A 48 6.63 -4.45 -2.11
C GLY A 48 7.54 -3.90 -1.02
N GLN A 49 6.99 -3.40 0.09
CA GLN A 49 7.73 -2.98 1.27
C GLN A 49 7.49 -3.93 2.43
N CYS A 50 8.56 -4.29 3.13
CA CYS A 50 8.48 -5.01 4.39
C CYS A 50 8.09 -4.05 5.50
N VAL A 51 6.90 -4.26 6.06
CA VAL A 51 6.36 -3.48 7.16
C VAL A 51 6.03 -4.40 8.33
N PRO A 52 6.06 -3.91 9.59
CA PRO A 52 5.70 -4.72 10.75
C PRO A 52 4.36 -5.43 10.60
N GLU A 53 4.26 -6.67 11.07
CA GLU A 53 2.98 -7.37 11.14
C GLU A 53 2.00 -6.64 12.08
N GLY A 54 0.71 -6.65 11.73
CA GLY A 54 -0.35 -6.05 12.54
C GLY A 54 -0.60 -4.55 12.29
N ILE A 55 0.27 -3.85 11.55
CA ILE A 55 0.00 -2.45 11.14
C ILE A 55 -0.54 -2.34 9.72
N ALA A 56 -0.11 -3.23 8.82
CA ALA A 56 -0.59 -3.26 7.45
C ALA A 56 -1.98 -3.87 7.38
N PRO A 57 -2.94 -3.24 6.66
CA PRO A 57 -4.20 -3.89 6.34
C PRO A 57 -3.95 -5.07 5.38
N ALA A 58 -4.98 -5.89 5.19
CA ALA A 58 -4.93 -6.94 4.17
C ALA A 58 -4.63 -6.33 2.80
N MET A 59 -3.63 -6.86 2.11
CA MET A 59 -3.30 -6.44 0.75
C MET A 59 -4.50 -6.74 -0.16
N PRO A 60 -4.92 -5.80 -1.03
CA PRO A 60 -5.96 -6.08 -2.00
C PRO A 60 -5.52 -7.19 -2.96
N ALA A 61 -6.47 -7.99 -3.43
CA ALA A 61 -6.21 -8.93 -4.50
C ALA A 61 -5.87 -8.14 -5.78
N LEU A 62 -4.64 -8.25 -6.24
CA LEU A 62 -4.17 -7.65 -7.48
C LEU A 62 -4.53 -8.58 -8.65
N ASP A 63 -5.19 -8.04 -9.68
CA ASP A 63 -5.42 -8.80 -10.91
C ASP A 63 -4.12 -8.87 -11.70
N LYS A 64 -3.75 -10.07 -12.12
CA LYS A 64 -2.58 -10.30 -12.97
C LYS A 64 -2.67 -9.54 -14.30
N ASN A 65 -3.86 -9.21 -14.79
CA ASN A 65 -4.04 -8.39 -16.01
C ASN A 65 -3.56 -6.94 -15.82
N ASP A 66 -3.54 -6.44 -14.59
CA ASP A 66 -3.02 -5.11 -14.26
C ASP A 66 -1.49 -5.12 -14.08
N ALA A 67 -0.85 -6.28 -14.21
CA ALA A 67 0.59 -6.39 -14.14
C ALA A 67 1.25 -5.74 -15.36
N ILE A 68 2.26 -4.93 -15.10
CA ILE A 68 3.08 -4.27 -16.12
C ILE A 68 4.04 -5.27 -16.76
N GLY A 69 4.37 -6.34 -16.03
CA GLY A 69 5.27 -7.41 -16.48
C GLY A 69 5.68 -8.33 -15.34
N PRO A 70 6.60 -9.28 -15.59
CA PRO A 70 7.14 -10.15 -14.55
C PRO A 70 8.17 -9.43 -13.68
N CYS A 71 8.38 -9.91 -12.46
CA CYS A 71 9.49 -9.46 -11.64
C CYS A 71 10.82 -9.99 -12.18
N LEU A 72 11.85 -9.15 -12.18
CA LEU A 72 13.22 -9.51 -12.53
C LEU A 72 14.03 -9.62 -11.23
N ASN A 73 14.47 -10.82 -10.87
CA ASN A 73 15.14 -11.09 -9.58
C ASN A 73 14.34 -10.58 -8.36
N SER A 74 13.01 -10.72 -8.40
CA SER A 74 12.08 -10.20 -7.39
C SER A 74 12.03 -8.68 -7.26
N MET A 75 12.56 -7.95 -8.24
CA MET A 75 12.52 -6.50 -8.32
C MET A 75 11.77 -6.06 -9.58
N CYS A 76 11.25 -4.83 -9.54
CA CYS A 76 10.55 -4.22 -10.65
C CYS A 76 11.22 -2.90 -11.02
N PRO A 77 11.20 -2.51 -12.31
CA PRO A 77 11.77 -1.24 -12.74
C PRO A 77 10.98 -0.05 -12.19
N GLY A 78 11.67 1.06 -11.95
CA GLY A 78 11.06 2.31 -11.51
C GLY A 78 10.52 2.24 -10.08
N ASN A 79 9.29 2.75 -9.88
CA ASN A 79 8.57 2.77 -8.61
C ASN A 79 7.53 1.63 -8.50
N ALA A 80 7.57 0.65 -9.41
CA ALA A 80 6.70 -0.51 -9.35
C ALA A 80 7.14 -1.47 -8.25
N PHE A 81 6.20 -2.25 -7.72
CA PHE A 81 6.48 -3.27 -6.72
C PHE A 81 6.24 -4.67 -7.25
N CYS A 82 7.04 -5.62 -6.76
CA CYS A 82 6.88 -7.03 -7.07
C CYS A 82 5.86 -7.66 -6.12
N HIS A 83 4.84 -8.32 -6.68
CA HIS A 83 3.90 -9.15 -5.95
C HIS A 83 3.56 -10.43 -6.71
N GLN A 84 3.73 -11.58 -6.07
CA GLN A 84 3.51 -12.91 -6.65
C GLN A 84 4.22 -13.10 -8.00
N GLY A 85 5.45 -12.59 -8.11
CA GLY A 85 6.25 -12.66 -9.34
C GLY A 85 5.81 -11.74 -10.49
N ASN A 86 4.87 -10.82 -10.25
CA ASN A 86 4.45 -9.80 -11.23
C ASN A 86 4.68 -8.37 -10.69
N CYS A 87 4.93 -7.43 -11.58
CA CYS A 87 5.17 -6.02 -11.29
C CYS A 87 3.89 -5.20 -11.41
N TYR A 88 3.59 -4.42 -10.37
CA TYR A 88 2.43 -3.52 -10.31
C TYR A 88 2.85 -2.09 -9.99
N ASN A 89 2.09 -1.10 -10.45
CA ASN A 89 2.32 0.29 -10.10
C ASN A 89 1.93 0.54 -8.64
N ASN A 90 2.76 1.27 -7.91
CA ASN A 90 2.55 1.68 -6.51
C ASN A 90 1.52 2.81 -6.37
#